data_AF-A0A2N7W3D2-F1
#
_entry.id   AF-A0A2N7W3D2-F1
#
_cell.length_a   1.000
_cell.length_b   1.000
_cell.length_c   1.000
_cell.angle_alpha   90.00
_cell.angle_beta   90.00
_cell.angle_gamma   90.00
#
_symmetry.space_group_name_H-M   'P 1'
#
loop_
_entity.id
_entity.type
_entity.pdbx_description
1 polymer ?
#
loop_
_entity_poly.entity_id
_entity_poly.type
_entity_poly.pdbx_seq_one_letter_code
_entity_poly.pdbx_strand_id
1 'polypeptide(L)'
;MANVLNSLASNRAARASRATLVAGLFALLAPIAAHADDLVHPKELIVEQSLPTAQAQRQILAARRYDTFWTTGEPALARAALAADFTDRTLPHGRAQGIEGPLAASKTFHTAVPDVHCDVEQMIVAGDRVIAHLRFTGHFTGTFNGVQGAGRPIDFIATDIYRIRDGKIADNWHIEDNLTLLQQLGIVKM
;
A
#
# COMPACT_ATOMS: atom_id res chain seq x y z
N MET A 1 2.11 -49.52 52.60
CA MET A 1 1.39 -50.41 53.53
C MET A 1 0.06 -49.74 53.86
N ALA A 2 -1.05 -50.44 53.60
CA ALA A 2 -2.43 -50.30 54.13
C ALA A 2 -3.13 -48.92 54.01
N ASN A 3 -4.45 -48.76 53.79
CA ASN A 3 -5.62 -49.61 53.56
C ASN A 3 -6.74 -48.60 53.14
N VAL A 4 -7.53 -48.78 52.07
CA VAL A 4 -8.73 -49.64 51.92
C VAL A 4 -10.02 -49.03 52.52
N LEU A 5 -10.92 -48.67 51.59
CA LEU A 5 -12.39 -48.82 51.52
C LEU A 5 -13.41 -47.84 52.13
N ASN A 6 -14.44 -47.66 51.28
CA ASN A 6 -15.89 -47.47 51.49
C ASN A 6 -16.47 -46.05 51.45
N SER A 7 -17.72 -45.81 51.02
CA SER A 7 -18.69 -46.45 50.09
C SER A 7 -20.02 -45.70 50.33
N LEU A 8 -20.80 -45.49 49.26
CA LEU A 8 -22.25 -45.20 49.20
C LEU A 8 -22.78 -43.77 49.51
N ALA A 9 -23.20 -43.12 48.41
CA ALA A 9 -24.54 -42.63 48.10
C ALA A 9 -25.36 -41.87 49.16
N SER A 10 -25.71 -40.61 48.86
CA SER A 10 -27.12 -40.18 48.81
C SER A 10 -27.30 -38.81 48.13
N ASN A 11 -27.98 -38.85 46.99
CA ASN A 11 -28.96 -37.91 46.43
C ASN A 11 -29.29 -36.63 47.26
N ARG A 12 -29.12 -35.44 46.65
CA ARG A 12 -29.99 -34.27 46.85
C ARG A 12 -29.83 -33.22 45.73
N ALA A 13 -30.76 -33.32 44.79
CA ALA A 13 -31.49 -32.24 44.13
C ALA A 13 -30.85 -30.84 44.00
N ALA A 14 -30.63 -30.47 42.73
CA ALA A 14 -31.12 -29.24 42.11
C ALA A 14 -30.71 -27.88 42.73
N ARG A 15 -29.64 -27.29 42.18
CA ARG A 15 -29.62 -25.86 41.82
C ARG A 15 -28.93 -25.71 40.47
N ALA A 16 -29.73 -25.56 39.42
CA ALA A 16 -29.25 -25.16 38.10
C ALA A 16 -28.80 -23.69 38.17
N SER A 17 -27.51 -23.46 38.38
CA SER A 17 -26.91 -22.15 38.14
C SER A 17 -26.85 -21.91 36.63
N ARG A 18 -27.66 -20.97 36.14
CA ARG A 18 -27.53 -20.41 34.79
C ARG A 18 -26.16 -19.75 34.67
N ALA A 19 -25.18 -20.49 34.15
CA ALA A 19 -23.93 -19.93 33.67
C ALA A 19 -24.22 -19.29 32.30
N THR A 20 -24.37 -17.97 32.29
CA THR A 20 -24.46 -17.19 31.05
C THR A 20 -23.09 -17.27 30.37
N LEU A 21 -23.00 -18.07 29.30
CA LEU A 21 -21.83 -18.12 28.44
C LEU A 21 -21.73 -16.79 27.69
N VAL A 22 -20.84 -15.90 28.11
CA VAL A 22 -20.45 -14.74 27.29
C VAL A 22 -19.49 -15.28 26.24
N ALA A 23 -20.03 -15.67 25.08
CA ALA A 23 -19.23 -15.95 23.90
C ALA A 23 -18.67 -14.60 23.41
N GLY A 24 -17.42 -14.31 23.80
CA GLY A 24 -16.68 -13.17 23.28
C GLY A 24 -16.43 -13.35 21.79
N LEU A 25 -17.15 -12.60 20.96
CA LEU A 25 -16.89 -12.50 19.54
C LEU A 25 -15.63 -11.65 19.35
N PHE A 26 -14.45 -12.27 19.37
CA PHE A 26 -13.25 -11.65 18.81
C PHE A 26 -13.40 -11.64 17.29
N ALA A 27 -14.03 -10.58 16.77
CA ALA A 27 -13.91 -10.26 15.36
C ALA A 27 -12.45 -9.88 15.10
N LEU A 28 -11.68 -10.79 14.50
CA LEU A 28 -10.41 -10.44 13.87
C LEU A 28 -10.72 -9.37 12.82
N LEU A 29 -10.35 -8.11 13.11
CA LEU A 29 -10.18 -7.09 12.08
C LEU A 29 -9.04 -7.55 11.19
N ALA A 30 -9.37 -8.33 10.16
CA ALA A 30 -8.48 -8.47 9.02
C ALA A 30 -8.22 -7.04 8.50
N PRO A 31 -6.96 -6.68 8.18
CA PRO A 31 -6.71 -5.40 7.55
C PRO A 31 -7.53 -5.41 6.26
N ILE A 32 -8.40 -4.41 6.11
CA ILE A 32 -9.22 -4.25 4.91
C ILE A 32 -8.22 -4.03 3.78
N ALA A 33 -7.90 -5.09 3.05
CA ALA A 33 -7.31 -4.96 1.74
C ALA A 33 -8.38 -4.21 0.94
N ALA A 34 -8.09 -2.96 0.58
CA ALA A 34 -9.01 -2.14 -0.21
C ALA A 34 -9.61 -3.00 -1.33
N HIS A 35 -10.93 -2.93 -1.49
CA HIS A 35 -11.58 -3.69 -2.55
C HIS A 35 -11.03 -3.21 -3.89
N ALA A 36 -10.99 -4.09 -4.90
CA ALA A 36 -10.36 -3.76 -6.19
C ALA A 36 -10.99 -2.54 -6.89
N ASP A 37 -12.21 -2.18 -6.50
CA ASP A 37 -12.96 -1.02 -6.98
C ASP A 37 -12.53 0.30 -6.32
N ASP A 38 -11.85 0.26 -5.16
CA ASP A 38 -11.36 1.45 -4.46
C ASP A 38 -9.96 1.88 -4.95
N LEU A 39 -9.32 1.06 -5.81
CA LEU A 39 -7.98 1.34 -6.31
C LEU A 39 -8.04 2.33 -7.47
N VAL A 40 -7.02 3.19 -7.58
CA VAL A 40 -6.87 4.11 -8.72
C VAL A 40 -7.02 3.36 -10.05
N HIS A 41 -7.82 3.92 -10.95
CA HIS A 41 -8.02 3.38 -12.29
C HIS A 41 -7.17 4.17 -13.29
N PRO A 42 -6.41 3.49 -14.16
CA PRO A 42 -5.73 4.18 -15.24
C PRO A 42 -6.75 4.84 -16.17
N LYS A 43 -6.50 6.09 -16.55
CA LYS A 43 -7.33 6.78 -17.56
C LYS A 43 -7.18 6.14 -18.93
N GLU A 44 -5.97 5.68 -19.26
CA GLU A 44 -5.69 4.86 -20.43
C GLU A 44 -5.00 3.55 -20.01
N LEU A 45 -5.57 2.42 -20.43
CA LEU A 45 -5.00 1.08 -20.21
C LEU A 45 -4.67 0.42 -21.55
N ILE A 46 -3.39 0.13 -21.76
CA ILE A 46 -2.89 -0.56 -22.95
C ILE A 46 -2.32 -1.90 -22.49
N VAL A 47 -2.82 -2.99 -23.07
CA VAL A 47 -2.37 -4.35 -22.76
C VAL A 47 -1.90 -5.03 -24.04
N GLU A 48 -0.72 -5.62 -24.00
CA GLU A 48 -0.21 -6.47 -25.07
C GLU A 48 -1.21 -7.58 -25.41
N GLN A 49 -1.60 -7.66 -26.68
CA GLN A 49 -2.69 -8.55 -27.13
C GLN A 49 -2.38 -10.05 -26.92
N SER A 50 -1.11 -10.44 -27.01
CA SER A 50 -0.66 -11.82 -26.80
C SER A 50 -0.60 -12.24 -25.32
N LEU A 51 -0.73 -11.30 -24.39
CA LEU A 51 -0.55 -11.56 -22.97
C LEU A 51 -1.75 -12.34 -22.39
N PRO A 52 -1.53 -13.46 -21.67
CA PRO A 52 -2.63 -14.18 -21.05
C PRO A 52 -3.44 -13.30 -20.10
N THR A 53 -4.77 -13.28 -20.22
CA THR A 53 -5.66 -12.39 -19.44
C THR A 53 -5.42 -12.48 -17.94
N ALA A 54 -5.25 -13.70 -17.41
CA ALA A 54 -4.99 -13.90 -15.99
C ALA A 54 -3.64 -13.31 -15.54
N GLN A 55 -2.63 -13.31 -16.41
CA GLN A 55 -1.35 -12.66 -16.13
C GLN A 55 -1.52 -11.14 -16.13
N ALA A 56 -2.15 -10.57 -17.17
CA ALA A 56 -2.41 -9.14 -17.25
C ALA A 56 -3.20 -8.63 -16.02
N GLN A 57 -4.26 -9.33 -15.61
CA GLN A 57 -5.05 -8.95 -14.44
C GLN A 57 -4.23 -8.93 -13.14
N ARG A 58 -3.35 -9.91 -12.92
CA ARG A 58 -2.47 -9.92 -11.73
C ARG A 58 -1.45 -8.77 -11.76
N GLN A 59 -0.92 -8.47 -12.94
CA GLN A 59 0.02 -7.37 -13.15
C GLN A 59 -0.64 -6.01 -12.90
N ILE A 60 -1.82 -5.79 -13.49
CA ILE A 60 -2.63 -4.58 -13.29
C ILE A 60 -3.00 -4.40 -11.82
N LEU A 61 -3.43 -5.48 -11.14
CA LEU A 61 -3.78 -5.41 -9.72
C LEU A 61 -2.58 -5.04 -8.84
N ALA A 62 -1.40 -5.57 -9.12
CA ALA A 62 -0.18 -5.23 -8.39
C ALA A 62 0.17 -3.74 -8.57
N ALA A 63 0.16 -3.26 -9.81
CA ALA A 63 0.43 -1.85 -10.13
C ALA A 63 -0.60 -0.92 -9.48
N ARG A 64 -1.91 -1.13 -9.70
CA ARG A 64 -2.97 -0.29 -9.13
C ARG A 64 -2.92 -0.20 -7.61
N ARG A 65 -2.56 -1.29 -6.91
CA ARG A 65 -2.35 -1.25 -5.45
C ARG A 65 -1.19 -0.32 -5.06
N TYR A 66 -0.06 -0.44 -5.75
CA TYR A 66 1.11 0.37 -5.46
C TYR A 66 0.90 1.85 -5.84
N ASP A 67 0.19 2.11 -6.94
CA ASP A 67 -0.13 3.47 -7.37
C ASP A 67 -1.13 4.13 -6.38
N THR A 68 -2.16 3.38 -5.92
CA THR A 68 -3.12 3.86 -4.90
C THR A 68 -2.45 4.15 -3.55
N PHE A 69 -1.40 3.40 -3.22
CA PHE A 69 -0.64 3.60 -1.98
C PHE A 69 -0.08 5.03 -1.88
N TRP A 70 0.26 5.67 -3.01
CA TRP A 70 0.78 7.03 -3.01
C TRP A 70 -0.26 8.10 -2.64
N THR A 71 -1.53 7.89 -2.97
CA THR A 71 -2.64 8.78 -2.55
C THR A 71 -3.05 8.55 -1.10
N THR A 72 -3.03 7.30 -0.65
CA THR A 72 -3.64 6.91 0.63
C THR A 72 -2.64 6.86 1.78
N GLY A 73 -1.35 6.66 1.47
CA GLY A 73 -0.31 6.39 2.46
C GLY A 73 -0.45 5.03 3.16
N GLU A 74 -1.43 4.19 2.79
CA GLU A 74 -1.80 2.97 3.50
C GLU A 74 -0.76 1.85 3.30
N PRO A 75 0.03 1.47 4.33
CA PRO A 75 1.14 0.52 4.16
C PRO A 75 0.70 -0.87 3.68
N ALA A 76 -0.54 -1.25 3.95
CA ALA A 76 -1.10 -2.53 3.52
C ALA A 76 -1.13 -2.66 2.00
N LEU A 77 -1.37 -1.57 1.26
CA LEU A 77 -1.38 -1.56 -0.20
C LEU A 77 0.02 -1.83 -0.77
N ALA A 78 1.04 -1.14 -0.27
CA ALA A 78 2.43 -1.39 -0.68
C ALA A 78 2.86 -2.83 -0.35
N ARG A 79 2.58 -3.33 0.86
CA ARG A 79 2.89 -4.73 1.23
C ARG A 79 2.11 -5.75 0.38
N ALA A 80 0.89 -5.40 -0.05
CA ALA A 80 0.09 -6.23 -0.95
C ALA A 80 0.56 -6.17 -2.42
N ALA A 81 1.23 -5.11 -2.85
CA ALA A 81 1.73 -4.95 -4.22
C ALA A 81 3.17 -5.46 -4.42
N LEU A 82 4.06 -5.21 -3.46
CA LEU A 82 5.48 -5.47 -3.57
C LEU A 82 5.82 -6.92 -3.18
N ALA A 83 6.83 -7.48 -3.85
CA ALA A 83 7.43 -8.76 -3.49
C ALA A 83 8.27 -8.62 -2.20
N ALA A 84 8.45 -9.71 -1.46
CA ALA A 84 9.26 -9.70 -0.24
C ALA A 84 10.73 -9.34 -0.50
N ASP A 85 11.23 -9.69 -1.68
CA ASP A 85 12.57 -9.38 -2.20
C ASP A 85 12.55 -8.23 -3.22
N PHE A 86 11.56 -7.34 -3.14
CA PHE A 86 11.45 -6.16 -4.00
C PHE A 86 12.76 -5.35 -4.01
N THR A 87 13.19 -4.94 -5.20
CA THR A 87 14.38 -4.10 -5.40
C THR A 87 14.01 -2.84 -6.16
N ASP A 88 14.20 -1.69 -5.52
CA ASP A 88 14.24 -0.39 -6.17
C ASP A 88 15.55 -0.27 -6.96
N ARG A 89 15.44 -0.20 -8.29
CA ARG A 89 16.56 -0.16 -9.23
C ARG A 89 17.06 1.25 -9.52
N THR A 90 16.31 2.25 -9.06
CA THR A 90 16.64 3.67 -9.16
C THR A 90 16.71 4.29 -7.76
N LEU A 91 17.10 3.47 -6.77
CA LEU A 91 17.10 3.80 -5.35
C LEU A 91 17.74 5.17 -5.08
N PRO A 92 16.95 6.17 -4.64
CA PRO A 92 17.49 7.48 -4.29
C PRO A 92 18.53 7.38 -3.16
N HIS A 93 19.54 8.23 -3.23
CA HIS A 93 20.64 8.23 -2.27
C HIS A 93 20.11 8.43 -0.84
N GLY A 94 20.50 7.55 0.08
CA GLY A 94 20.05 7.59 1.48
C GLY A 94 18.67 6.96 1.76
N ARG A 95 17.93 6.51 0.73
CA ARG A 95 16.70 5.72 0.93
C ARG A 95 17.05 4.26 1.24
N ALA A 96 16.31 3.64 2.15
CA ALA A 96 16.44 2.21 2.43
C ALA A 96 15.94 1.38 1.23
N GLN A 97 16.64 0.30 0.91
CA GLN A 97 16.20 -0.67 -0.11
C GLN A 97 14.99 -1.48 0.38
N GLY A 98 14.22 -2.03 -0.54
CA GLY A 98 13.05 -2.86 -0.24
C GLY A 98 11.81 -2.04 0.15
N ILE A 99 10.80 -2.73 0.69
CA ILE A 99 9.47 -2.16 0.98
C ILE A 99 9.53 -0.93 1.91
N GLU A 100 10.47 -0.89 2.84
CA GLU A 100 10.57 0.20 3.83
C GLU A 100 10.95 1.54 3.20
N GLY A 101 11.64 1.54 2.03
CA GLY A 101 11.98 2.74 1.29
C GLY A 101 10.75 3.54 0.83
N PRO A 102 9.87 2.95 0.01
CA PRO A 102 8.61 3.57 -0.40
C PRO A 102 7.70 3.96 0.77
N LEU A 103 7.63 3.15 1.83
CA LEU A 103 6.84 3.49 3.03
C LEU A 103 7.33 4.78 3.70
N ALA A 104 8.64 4.93 3.88
CA ALA A 104 9.22 6.14 4.45
C ALA A 104 9.07 7.35 3.51
N ALA A 105 9.23 7.13 2.21
CA ALA A 105 9.06 8.18 1.19
C ALA A 105 7.63 8.72 1.16
N SER A 106 6.63 7.84 1.09
CA SER A 106 5.21 8.21 1.11
C SER A 106 4.85 8.95 2.40
N LYS A 107 5.29 8.46 3.56
CA LYS A 107 5.06 9.16 4.84
C LYS A 107 5.65 10.57 4.85
N THR A 108 6.87 10.72 4.34
CA THR A 108 7.54 12.03 4.24
C THR A 108 6.76 12.95 3.31
N PHE A 109 6.29 12.42 2.17
CA PHE A 109 5.56 13.22 1.22
C PHE A 109 4.18 13.67 1.74
N HIS A 110 3.43 12.79 2.41
CA HIS A 110 2.19 13.16 3.11
C HIS A 110 2.39 14.17 4.25
N THR A 111 3.60 14.22 4.83
CA THR A 111 3.93 15.27 5.82
C THR A 111 4.08 16.64 5.15
N ALA A 112 4.49 16.69 3.87
CA ALA A 112 4.59 17.91 3.10
C ALA A 112 3.26 18.30 2.45
N VAL A 113 2.61 17.34 1.80
CA VAL A 113 1.39 17.49 1.00
C VAL A 113 0.32 16.52 1.54
N PRO A 114 -0.37 16.86 2.64
CA PRO A 114 -1.32 15.94 3.31
C PRO A 114 -2.51 15.53 2.45
N ASP A 115 -2.87 16.32 1.45
CA ASP A 115 -3.97 16.09 0.51
C ASP A 115 -3.47 15.59 -0.85
N VAL A 116 -2.28 14.97 -0.90
CA VAL A 116 -1.73 14.42 -2.14
C VAL A 116 -2.69 13.46 -2.82
N HIS A 117 -2.82 13.61 -4.14
CA HIS A 117 -3.51 12.68 -5.00
C HIS A 117 -2.60 12.21 -6.13
N CYS A 118 -2.51 10.90 -6.32
CA CYS A 118 -1.81 10.24 -7.41
C CYS A 118 -2.82 9.67 -8.40
N ASP A 119 -2.91 10.27 -9.58
CA ASP A 119 -3.63 9.76 -10.74
C ASP A 119 -2.73 8.85 -11.58
N VAL A 120 -3.32 7.83 -12.21
CA VAL A 120 -2.67 7.04 -13.25
C VAL A 120 -3.16 7.53 -14.61
N GLU A 121 -2.37 8.34 -15.29
CA GLU A 121 -2.70 8.89 -16.60
C GLU A 121 -2.70 7.79 -17.67
N GLN A 122 -1.68 6.92 -17.64
CA GLN A 122 -1.54 5.81 -18.58
C GLN A 122 -0.90 4.62 -17.89
N MET A 123 -1.40 3.42 -18.19
CA MET A 123 -0.81 2.15 -17.79
C MET A 123 -0.60 1.25 -18.99
N ILE A 124 0.62 0.76 -19.19
CA ILE A 124 0.99 -0.13 -20.29
C ILE A 124 1.46 -1.47 -19.71
N VAL A 125 0.88 -2.55 -20.18
CA VAL A 125 1.15 -3.92 -19.70
C VAL A 125 1.71 -4.74 -20.85
N ALA A 126 2.96 -5.20 -20.73
CA ALA A 126 3.64 -5.98 -21.78
C ALA A 126 4.63 -6.98 -21.15
N GLY A 127 4.57 -8.24 -21.58
CA GLY A 127 5.39 -9.33 -21.03
C GLY A 127 5.29 -9.43 -19.51
N ASP A 128 6.42 -9.25 -18.82
CA ASP A 128 6.52 -9.20 -17.35
C ASP A 128 6.66 -7.76 -16.81
N ARG A 129 6.30 -6.75 -17.61
CA ARG A 129 6.39 -5.33 -17.24
C ARG A 129 5.02 -4.67 -17.15
N VAL A 130 4.92 -3.71 -16.23
CA VAL A 130 3.88 -2.69 -16.21
C VAL A 130 4.56 -1.33 -16.16
N ILE A 131 4.18 -0.42 -17.04
CA ILE A 131 4.63 0.98 -17.03
C ILE A 131 3.46 1.81 -16.56
N ALA A 132 3.68 2.70 -15.60
CA ALA A 132 2.69 3.63 -15.09
C ALA A 132 3.19 5.07 -15.29
N HIS A 133 2.44 5.88 -16.03
CA HIS A 133 2.60 7.32 -16.08
C HIS A 133 1.69 7.95 -15.04
N LEU A 134 2.28 8.58 -14.04
CA LEU A 134 1.61 9.05 -12.84
C LEU A 134 1.59 10.59 -12.82
N ARG A 135 0.52 11.14 -12.25
CA ARG A 135 0.43 12.58 -11.97
C ARG A 135 0.07 12.79 -10.52
N PHE A 136 0.85 13.61 -9.85
CA PHE A 136 0.70 13.95 -8.44
C PHE A 136 0.22 15.38 -8.30
N THR A 137 -0.88 15.57 -7.59
CA THR A 137 -1.47 16.87 -7.28
C THR A 137 -1.73 17.02 -5.78
N GLY A 138 -1.92 18.26 -5.30
CA GLY A 138 -2.21 18.55 -3.89
C GLY A 138 -1.75 19.96 -3.51
N HIS A 139 -1.72 20.25 -2.21
CA HIS A 139 -1.30 21.54 -1.67
C HIS A 139 -0.19 21.40 -0.65
N PHE A 140 0.91 22.11 -0.87
CA PHE A 140 2.01 22.18 0.09
C PHE A 140 1.59 23.02 1.30
N THR A 141 1.01 22.36 2.30
CA THR A 141 0.50 22.94 3.55
C THR A 141 1.27 22.45 4.78
N GLY A 142 2.01 21.35 4.63
CA GLY A 142 2.83 20.77 5.68
C GLY A 142 4.27 21.28 5.64
N THR A 143 5.23 20.43 5.99
CA THR A 143 6.63 20.80 6.09
C THR A 143 7.50 19.86 5.26
N PHE A 144 8.48 20.42 4.54
CA PHE A 144 9.47 19.64 3.80
C PHE A 144 10.85 20.29 3.92
N ASN A 145 11.87 19.54 4.34
CA ASN A 145 13.24 20.03 4.53
C ASN A 145 13.35 21.36 5.29
N GLY A 146 12.52 21.53 6.33
CA GLY A 146 12.49 22.75 7.16
C GLY A 146 11.72 23.93 6.55
N VAL A 147 11.19 23.80 5.34
CA VAL A 147 10.32 24.80 4.70
C VAL A 147 8.87 24.50 5.06
N GLN A 148 8.16 25.50 5.58
CA GLN A 148 6.72 25.43 5.82
C GLN A 148 5.94 25.80 4.56
N GLY A 149 4.99 24.95 4.19
CA GLY A 149 4.06 25.17 3.12
C GLY A 149 3.02 26.25 3.45
N ALA A 150 2.62 27.02 2.44
CA ALA A 150 1.62 28.08 2.55
C ALA A 150 0.38 27.82 1.67
N GLY A 151 0.11 26.55 1.35
CA GLY A 151 -1.02 26.13 0.52
C GLY A 151 -0.79 26.26 -0.98
N ARG A 152 0.46 26.34 -1.44
CA ARG A 152 0.77 26.39 -2.88
C ARG A 152 0.39 25.06 -3.53
N PRO A 153 -0.26 25.09 -4.71
CA PRO A 153 -0.56 23.86 -5.44
C PRO A 153 0.74 23.20 -5.92
N ILE A 154 0.74 21.87 -5.90
CA ILE A 154 1.74 21.05 -6.57
C ILE A 154 1.08 20.28 -7.72
N ASP A 155 1.83 20.06 -8.78
CA ASP A 155 1.41 19.32 -9.96
C ASP A 155 2.66 18.84 -10.70
N PHE A 156 3.03 17.59 -10.51
CA PHE A 156 4.21 17.00 -11.14
C PHE A 156 3.93 15.56 -11.58
N ILE A 157 4.78 15.05 -12.47
CA ILE A 157 4.64 13.72 -13.03
C ILE A 157 5.70 12.76 -12.50
N ALA A 158 5.38 11.47 -12.54
CA ALA A 158 6.36 10.40 -12.42
C ALA A 158 6.11 9.34 -13.49
N THR A 159 7.12 8.53 -13.77
CA THR A 159 6.97 7.34 -14.60
C THR A 159 7.69 6.19 -13.95
N ASP A 160 6.95 5.12 -13.72
CA ASP A 160 7.42 3.91 -13.09
C ASP A 160 7.38 2.75 -14.08
N ILE A 161 8.39 1.90 -14.01
CA ILE A 161 8.49 0.66 -14.76
C ILE A 161 8.62 -0.47 -13.74
N TYR A 162 7.55 -1.23 -13.59
CA TYR A 162 7.49 -2.38 -12.69
C TYR A 162 7.86 -3.65 -13.43
N ARG A 163 8.76 -4.47 -12.87
CA ARG A 163 8.84 -5.90 -13.22
C ARG A 163 7.94 -6.69 -12.29
N ILE A 164 7.02 -7.47 -12.86
CA ILE A 164 6.08 -8.28 -12.09
C ILE A 164 6.52 -9.75 -12.11
N ARG A 165 6.57 -10.37 -10.91
CA ARG A 165 6.78 -11.80 -10.72
C ARG A 165 5.74 -12.30 -9.72
N ASP A 166 5.06 -13.39 -10.05
CA ASP A 166 4.03 -14.01 -9.19
C ASP A 166 2.93 -13.04 -8.71
N GLY A 167 2.56 -12.08 -9.57
CA GLY A 167 1.54 -11.06 -9.26
C GLY A 167 2.00 -10.00 -8.25
N LYS A 168 3.32 -9.85 -8.07
CA LYS A 168 3.94 -8.85 -7.20
C LYS A 168 5.02 -8.07 -7.95
N ILE A 169 5.21 -6.80 -7.59
CA ILE A 169 6.29 -5.97 -8.13
C ILE A 169 7.60 -6.45 -7.50
N ALA A 170 8.48 -7.01 -8.32
CA ALA A 170 9.80 -7.51 -7.91
C ALA A 170 10.89 -6.45 -8.13
N ASP A 171 10.76 -5.60 -9.15
CA ASP A 171 11.64 -4.44 -9.34
C ASP A 171 10.83 -3.22 -9.75
N ASN A 172 11.36 -2.03 -9.42
CA ASN A 172 10.89 -0.76 -9.95
C ASN A 172 12.06 0.05 -10.52
N TRP A 173 11.88 0.65 -11.68
CA TRP A 173 12.68 1.77 -12.17
C TRP A 173 11.75 2.98 -12.28
N HIS A 174 12.10 4.09 -11.64
CA HIS A 174 11.24 5.26 -11.60
C HIS A 174 12.01 6.54 -11.87
N ILE A 175 11.28 7.53 -12.38
CA ILE A 175 11.73 8.91 -12.48
C ILE A 175 10.57 9.84 -12.15
N GLU A 176 10.79 10.74 -11.20
CA GLU A 176 9.88 11.84 -10.90
C GLU A 176 10.45 13.15 -11.45
N ASP A 177 9.56 14.06 -11.85
CA ASP A 177 9.91 15.44 -12.16
C ASP A 177 10.18 16.25 -10.88
N ASN A 178 11.25 15.86 -10.18
CA ASN A 178 11.66 16.45 -8.91
C ASN A 178 12.04 17.93 -9.05
N LEU A 179 12.49 18.37 -10.23
CA LEU A 179 12.82 19.77 -10.45
C LEU A 179 11.55 20.63 -10.37
N THR A 180 10.51 20.25 -11.11
CA THR A 180 9.20 20.92 -11.06
C THR A 180 8.65 20.90 -9.63
N LEU A 181 8.68 19.75 -8.94
CA LEU A 181 8.23 19.65 -7.55
C LEU A 181 9.00 20.63 -6.64
N LEU A 182 10.34 20.61 -6.65
CA LEU A 182 11.15 21.47 -5.77
C LEU A 182 10.96 22.95 -6.05
N GLN A 183 10.68 23.34 -7.30
CA GLN A 183 10.29 24.70 -7.66
C GLN A 183 8.92 25.08 -7.09
N GLN A 184 7.92 24.19 -7.20
CA GLN A 184 6.59 24.41 -6.62
C GLN A 184 6.63 24.49 -5.09
N LEU A 185 7.53 23.73 -4.45
CA LEU A 185 7.83 23.83 -3.01
C LEU A 185 8.65 25.09 -2.64
N GLY A 186 9.13 25.86 -3.61
CA GLY A 186 9.93 27.08 -3.39
C GLY A 186 11.33 26.84 -2.86
N ILE A 187 11.86 25.63 -3.03
CA ILE A 187 13.20 25.23 -2.57
C ILE A 187 14.24 25.62 -3.63
N VAL A 188 13.90 25.42 -4.90
CA VAL A 188 14.71 25.80 -6.05
C VAL A 188 14.05 27.01 -6.71
N LYS A 189 14.84 28.05 -7.01
CA LYS A 189 14.38 29.20 -7.79
C LYS A 189 14.59 28.91 -9.28
N MET A 190 13.76 29.55 -10.11
CA MET A 190 14.02 29.65 -11.55
C MET A 190 15.28 30.46 -11.85
#